data_AF-D2PHG5-F1
#
_entry.id   AF-D2PHG5-F1
#
_cell.length_a   1.000
_cell.length_b   1.000
_cell.length_c   1.000
_cell.angle_alpha   90.00
_cell.angle_beta   90.00
_cell.angle_gamma   90.00
#
_symmetry.space_group_name_H-M   'P 1'
#
loop_
_entity.id
_entity.type
_entity.pdbx_description
1 polymer ?
#
loop_
_entity_poly.entity_id
_entity_poly.type
_entity_poly.pdbx_seq_one_letter_code
_entity_poly.pdbx_strand_id
1 'polypeptide(L)'
;MSNSLERYAEFLEDYAKYLLNNKPIIDIPLSPQELIDEASRIRAKLKVRSEKGKIVINLNEGEAIYFIKFLGEVVFSFDKLYRPLKIEIEIKERIDESIFNESQKKCKSIKYDNGFIEVLLAKGDVEHWAHIEGEVVFSFDKLYRPLKIEIEIKDLMDNEKVLKSADLI
;
A
#
# COMPACT_ATOMS: atom_id res chain seq x y z
N MET A 1 15.40 -3.80 10.55
CA MET A 1 15.84 -2.49 10.03
C MET A 1 14.69 -1.52 9.70
N SER A 2 13.41 -1.90 9.85
CA SER A 2 12.25 -1.03 9.54
C SER A 2 12.06 0.18 10.48
N ASN A 3 12.51 0.06 11.74
CA ASN A 3 12.18 1.03 12.79
C ASN A 3 12.84 2.42 12.59
N SER A 4 13.94 2.54 11.85
CA SER A 4 14.57 3.84 11.60
C SER A 4 13.88 4.64 10.48
N LEU A 5 13.43 3.97 9.43
CA LEU A 5 12.73 4.59 8.30
C LEU A 5 11.31 5.04 8.68
N GLU A 6 10.60 4.25 9.49
CA GLU A 6 9.27 4.61 9.99
C GLU A 6 9.34 5.89 10.84
N ARG A 7 10.26 5.92 11.82
CA ARG A 7 10.53 7.10 12.65
C ARG A 7 10.94 8.32 11.84
N TYR A 8 11.71 8.11 10.76
CA TYR A 8 12.09 9.19 9.88
C TYR A 8 10.89 9.74 9.10
N ALA A 9 10.00 8.87 8.60
CA ALA A 9 8.76 9.30 7.96
C ALA A 9 7.82 10.04 8.92
N GLU A 10 7.75 9.62 10.19
CA GLU A 10 7.02 10.36 11.24
C GLU A 10 7.62 11.75 11.45
N PHE A 11 8.94 11.83 11.60
CA PHE A 11 9.66 13.10 11.77
C PHE A 11 9.41 14.07 10.61
N LEU A 12 9.48 13.62 9.35
CA LEU A 12 9.25 14.48 8.18
C LEU A 12 7.82 15.04 8.17
N GLU A 13 6.82 14.23 8.54
CA GLU A 13 5.43 14.68 8.60
C GLU A 13 5.21 15.69 9.73
N ASP A 14 5.76 15.42 10.92
CA ASP A 14 5.65 16.33 12.06
C ASP A 14 6.38 17.64 11.81
N TYR A 15 7.55 17.57 11.16
CA TYR A 15 8.30 18.75 10.78
C TYR A 15 7.56 19.58 9.72
N ALA A 16 6.94 18.94 8.73
CA ALA A 16 6.09 19.64 7.76
C ALA A 16 4.92 20.37 8.45
N LYS A 17 4.22 19.68 9.37
CA LYS A 17 3.13 20.28 10.17
C LYS A 17 3.63 21.44 11.02
N TYR A 18 4.83 21.32 11.59
CA TYR A 18 5.47 22.40 12.34
C TYR A 18 5.70 23.64 11.46
N LEU A 19 6.22 23.46 10.24
CA LEU A 19 6.45 24.55 9.28
C LEU A 19 5.17 25.22 8.78
N LEU A 20 4.11 24.44 8.52
CA LEU A 20 2.78 24.97 8.13
C LEU A 20 2.20 25.93 9.18
N ASN A 21 2.65 25.83 10.44
CA ASN A 21 2.23 26.71 11.54
C ASN A 21 3.13 27.95 11.70
N ASN A 22 3.78 28.42 10.62
CA ASN A 22 4.56 29.66 10.55
C ASN A 22 5.73 29.74 11.55
N LYS A 23 6.39 28.61 11.83
CA LYS A 23 7.54 28.55 12.74
C LYS A 23 8.88 28.65 11.99
N PRO A 24 9.96 29.17 12.61
CA PRO A 24 11.23 29.45 11.93
C PRO A 24 11.87 28.19 11.33
N ILE A 25 12.49 28.38 10.16
CA ILE A 25 12.91 27.35 9.20
C ILE A 25 14.36 26.90 9.49
N ILE A 26 14.56 25.59 9.68
CA ILE A 26 15.84 24.94 9.37
C ILE A 26 15.88 24.82 7.85
N ASP A 27 17.02 25.17 7.24
CA ASP A 27 17.19 25.26 5.79
C ASP A 27 17.16 23.87 5.12
N ILE A 28 15.95 23.34 4.92
CA ILE A 28 15.69 22.10 4.19
C ILE A 28 15.18 22.49 2.80
N PRO A 29 15.73 21.94 1.70
CA PRO A 29 15.37 22.31 0.32
C PRO A 29 14.00 21.75 -0.14
N LEU A 30 13.10 21.40 0.79
CA LEU A 30 11.78 20.86 0.52
C LEU A 30 10.72 21.72 1.21
N SER A 31 9.66 22.05 0.49
CA SER A 31 8.45 22.67 1.03
C SER A 31 7.73 21.73 2.02
N PRO A 32 6.87 22.27 2.90
CA PRO A 32 6.07 21.43 3.80
C PRO A 32 5.28 20.34 3.10
N GLN A 33 4.74 20.62 1.90
CA GLN A 33 3.99 19.63 1.15
C GLN A 33 4.90 18.49 0.65
N GLU A 34 6.06 18.83 0.09
CA GLU A 34 7.03 17.84 -0.39
C GLU A 34 7.55 16.93 0.74
N LEU A 35 7.68 17.46 1.96
CA LEU A 35 8.05 16.68 3.14
C LEU A 35 6.96 15.65 3.52
N ILE A 36 5.69 16.04 3.46
CA ILE A 36 4.55 15.11 3.68
C ILE A 36 4.54 14.05 2.58
N ASP A 37 4.76 14.44 1.33
CA ASP A 37 4.76 13.52 0.20
C ASP A 37 5.94 12.53 0.27
N GLU A 38 7.11 12.97 0.73
CA GLU A 38 8.24 12.08 1.00
C GLU A 38 7.94 11.14 2.16
N ALA A 39 7.39 11.63 3.28
CA ALA A 39 6.96 10.80 4.40
C ALA A 39 5.96 9.71 3.97
N SER A 40 4.97 10.08 3.15
CA SER A 40 3.98 9.15 2.62
C SER A 40 4.63 8.09 1.72
N ARG A 41 5.57 8.48 0.85
CA ARG A 41 6.31 7.54 -0.03
C ARG A 41 7.17 6.57 0.77
N ILE A 42 7.84 7.04 1.83
CA ILE A 42 8.62 6.16 2.72
C ILE A 42 7.71 5.12 3.39
N ARG A 43 6.53 5.53 3.89
CA ARG A 43 5.59 4.59 4.50
C ARG A 43 5.06 3.56 3.52
N ALA A 44 4.71 3.95 2.30
CA ALA A 44 4.28 2.97 1.30
C ALA A 44 5.36 1.94 1.01
N LYS A 45 6.63 2.37 0.92
CA LYS A 45 7.78 1.47 0.82
C LYS A 45 7.92 0.52 2.01
N LEU A 46 7.60 0.96 3.23
CA LEU A 46 7.67 0.11 4.43
C LEU A 46 6.51 -0.90 4.52
N LYS A 47 5.34 -0.53 3.98
CA LYS A 47 4.14 -1.37 3.98
C LYS A 47 4.27 -2.58 3.06
N VAL A 48 4.92 -2.43 1.91
CA VAL A 48 5.00 -3.46 0.87
C VAL A 48 6.38 -4.13 0.88
N ARG A 49 6.41 -5.45 0.88
CA ARG A 49 7.66 -6.23 0.88
C ARG A 49 7.47 -7.62 0.28
N SER A 50 8.53 -8.20 -0.26
CA SER A 50 8.56 -9.61 -0.65
C SER A 50 8.92 -10.50 0.53
N GLU A 51 8.08 -11.49 0.86
CA GLU A 51 8.34 -12.48 1.91
C GLU A 51 7.90 -13.87 1.45
N LYS A 52 8.82 -14.84 1.46
CA LYS A 52 8.55 -16.27 1.18
C LYS A 52 7.77 -16.51 -0.13
N GLY A 53 8.12 -15.80 -1.19
CA GLY A 53 7.47 -15.91 -2.51
C GLY A 53 6.12 -15.22 -2.61
N LYS A 54 5.80 -14.33 -1.66
CA LYS A 54 4.57 -13.52 -1.66
C LYS A 54 4.91 -12.04 -1.55
N ILE A 55 4.11 -11.21 -2.20
CA ILE A 55 4.10 -9.78 -1.91
C ILE A 55 3.18 -9.57 -0.72
N VAL A 56 3.72 -8.99 0.34
CA VAL A 56 3.03 -8.71 1.60
C VAL A 56 2.83 -7.21 1.74
N ILE A 57 1.59 -6.80 2.00
CA ILE A 57 1.21 -5.42 2.24
C ILE A 57 0.61 -5.32 3.64
N ASN A 58 1.32 -4.66 4.55
CA ASN A 58 0.84 -4.38 5.90
C ASN A 58 0.06 -3.07 5.89
N LEU A 59 -1.21 -3.11 6.28
CA LEU A 59 -2.10 -1.95 6.30
C LEU A 59 -2.28 -1.40 7.71
N ASN A 60 -2.41 -2.28 8.70
CA ASN A 60 -2.55 -1.95 10.11
C ASN A 60 -1.98 -3.07 10.99
N GLU A 61 -1.67 -2.74 12.24
CA GLU A 61 -1.31 -3.72 13.26
C GLU A 61 -2.56 -4.29 13.95
N GLY A 62 -2.49 -5.56 14.34
CA GLY A 62 -3.58 -6.22 15.07
C GLY A 62 -3.53 -7.74 14.97
N GLU A 63 -4.52 -8.37 15.60
CA GLU A 63 -4.74 -9.81 15.52
C GLU A 63 -5.74 -10.12 14.40
N ALA A 64 -5.33 -10.97 13.46
CA ALA A 64 -6.17 -11.40 12.35
C ALA A 64 -7.18 -12.46 12.80
N ILE A 65 -8.46 -12.18 12.57
CA ILE A 65 -9.58 -13.04 12.97
C ILE A 65 -10.37 -13.50 11.75
N TYR A 66 -10.57 -12.62 10.76
CA TYR A 66 -11.25 -12.96 9.51
C TYR A 66 -10.26 -12.96 8.34
N PHE A 67 -10.48 -13.88 7.40
CA PHE A 67 -9.66 -14.01 6.20
C PHE A 67 -10.54 -14.18 4.97
N ILE A 68 -10.21 -13.48 3.89
CA ILE A 68 -10.83 -13.68 2.58
C ILE A 68 -9.73 -14.03 1.59
N LYS A 69 -9.93 -15.12 0.87
CA LYS A 69 -9.02 -15.61 -0.16
C LYS A 69 -9.75 -15.66 -1.51
N PHE A 70 -9.08 -15.25 -2.58
CA PHE A 70 -9.59 -15.33 -3.94
C PHE A 70 -8.48 -15.26 -5.00
N LEU A 71 -8.81 -15.64 -6.23
CA LEU A 71 -7.98 -15.40 -7.40
C LEU A 71 -8.31 -14.04 -8.03
N GLY A 72 -7.28 -13.28 -8.39
CA GLY A 72 -7.45 -12.00 -9.05
C GLY A 72 -6.26 -11.57 -9.90
N GLU A 73 -6.53 -10.62 -10.79
CA GLU A 73 -5.51 -9.86 -11.51
C GLU A 73 -5.14 -8.63 -10.67
N VAL A 74 -3.85 -8.41 -10.43
CA VAL A 74 -3.35 -7.34 -9.59
C VAL A 74 -2.47 -6.42 -10.42
N VAL A 75 -2.85 -5.14 -10.45
CA VAL A 75 -2.04 -4.07 -11.03
C VAL A 75 -1.45 -3.24 -9.91
N PHE A 76 -0.12 -3.20 -9.84
CA PHE A 76 0.61 -2.26 -9.00
C PHE A 76 0.92 -1.00 -9.79
N SER A 77 0.75 0.16 -9.17
CA SER A 77 1.22 1.45 -9.68
C SER A 77 2.36 1.97 -8.83
N PHE A 78 3.39 2.54 -9.47
CA PHE A 78 4.60 3.03 -8.82
C PHE A 78 4.95 4.44 -9.27
N ASP A 79 5.65 5.17 -8.40
CA ASP A 79 6.27 6.45 -8.76
C ASP A 79 7.53 6.24 -9.63
N LYS A 80 8.13 7.34 -10.11
CA LYS A 80 9.36 7.32 -10.91
C LYS A 80 10.53 6.55 -10.29
N LEU A 81 10.52 6.34 -8.98
CA LEU A 81 11.55 5.63 -8.21
C LEU A 81 11.15 4.19 -7.87
N TYR A 82 10.13 3.66 -8.55
CA TYR A 82 9.59 2.31 -8.33
C TYR A 82 9.01 2.10 -6.91
N ARG A 83 8.56 3.16 -6.25
CA ARG A 83 7.92 3.06 -4.93
C ARG A 83 6.42 2.79 -5.10
N PRO A 84 5.83 1.81 -4.40
CA PRO A 84 4.42 1.48 -4.55
C PRO A 84 3.52 2.65 -4.16
N LEU A 85 2.55 2.98 -4.99
CA LEU A 85 1.57 4.04 -4.74
C LEU A 85 0.16 3.47 -4.52
N LYS A 86 -0.23 2.50 -5.35
CA LYS A 86 -1.57 1.95 -5.40
C LYS A 86 -1.52 0.49 -5.85
N ILE A 87 -2.48 -0.29 -5.40
CA ILE A 87 -2.82 -1.56 -6.03
C ILE A 87 -4.29 -1.57 -6.44
N GLU A 88 -4.56 -2.15 -7.59
CA GLU A 88 -5.89 -2.46 -8.09
C GLU A 88 -5.99 -3.96 -8.27
N ILE A 89 -7.07 -4.55 -7.77
CA ILE A 89 -7.30 -5.98 -7.83
C ILE A 89 -8.65 -6.22 -8.50
N GLU A 90 -8.63 -6.85 -9.67
CA GLU A 90 -9.83 -7.39 -10.31
C GLU A 90 -10.08 -8.81 -9.79
N ILE A 91 -11.26 -9.04 -9.23
CA ILE A 91 -11.64 -10.33 -8.67
C ILE A 91 -12.16 -11.25 -9.78
N LYS A 92 -11.52 -12.40 -9.98
CA LYS A 92 -11.96 -13.42 -10.96
C LYS A 92 -12.91 -14.45 -10.35
N GLU A 93 -12.90 -14.63 -9.03
CA GLU A 93 -13.75 -15.60 -8.31
C GLU A 93 -14.58 -14.95 -7.20
N ARG A 94 -15.82 -15.41 -6.99
CA ARG A 94 -16.75 -14.78 -6.04
C ARG A 94 -16.22 -14.78 -4.59
N ILE A 95 -16.33 -13.63 -3.93
CA ILE A 95 -15.92 -13.43 -2.52
C ILE A 95 -17.06 -12.93 -1.63
N ASP A 96 -16.80 -12.86 -0.33
CA ASP A 96 -17.71 -12.22 0.63
C ASP A 96 -17.58 -10.69 0.58
N GLU A 97 -18.48 -10.06 -0.18
CA GLU A 97 -18.56 -8.61 -0.36
C GLU A 97 -18.90 -7.85 0.94
N SER A 98 -19.54 -8.52 1.91
CA SER A 98 -20.03 -7.86 3.14
C SER A 98 -18.89 -7.32 3.99
N ILE A 99 -17.80 -8.09 4.09
CA ILE A 99 -16.60 -7.73 4.84
C ILE A 99 -15.91 -6.51 4.20
N PHE A 100 -15.80 -6.46 2.87
CA PHE A 100 -15.18 -5.32 2.19
C PHE A 100 -16.02 -4.05 2.34
N ASN A 101 -17.34 -4.15 2.26
CA ASN A 101 -18.24 -3.02 2.52
C ASN A 101 -18.11 -2.47 3.94
N GLU A 102 -17.94 -3.33 4.96
CA GLU A 102 -17.64 -2.88 6.31
C GLU A 102 -16.23 -2.28 6.44
N SER A 103 -15.22 -2.90 5.82
CA SER A 103 -13.85 -2.39 5.78
C SER A 103 -13.77 -0.97 5.21
N GLN A 104 -14.47 -0.67 4.12
CA GLN A 104 -14.52 0.67 3.51
C GLN A 104 -14.99 1.75 4.50
N LYS A 105 -15.94 1.42 5.38
CA LYS A 105 -16.42 2.35 6.44
C LYS A 105 -15.35 2.61 7.50
N LYS A 106 -14.39 1.70 7.66
CA LYS A 106 -13.34 1.77 8.69
C LYS A 106 -11.98 2.22 8.14
N CYS A 107 -11.73 2.03 6.85
CA CYS A 107 -10.44 2.27 6.22
C CYS A 107 -10.62 2.96 4.87
N LYS A 108 -10.38 4.27 4.84
CA LYS A 108 -10.56 5.09 3.62
C LYS A 108 -9.62 4.75 2.47
N SER A 109 -8.52 4.03 2.76
CA SER A 109 -7.55 3.64 1.75
C SER A 109 -7.97 2.42 0.96
N ILE A 110 -9.01 1.69 1.38
CA ILE A 110 -9.57 0.58 0.62
C ILE A 110 -10.92 1.01 0.06
N LYS A 111 -11.15 0.72 -1.22
CA LYS A 111 -12.47 0.80 -1.85
C LYS A 111 -12.78 -0.52 -2.53
N TYR A 112 -14.05 -0.88 -2.54
CA TYR A 112 -14.57 -2.03 -3.27
C TYR A 112 -15.80 -1.58 -4.06
N ASP A 113 -15.74 -1.77 -5.38
CA ASP A 113 -16.82 -1.45 -6.30
C ASP A 113 -16.83 -2.44 -7.49
N ASN A 114 -18.00 -3.00 -7.80
CA ASN A 114 -18.24 -3.88 -8.95
C ASN A 114 -17.17 -4.97 -9.22
N GLY A 115 -16.68 -5.65 -8.18
CA GLY A 115 -15.66 -6.70 -8.34
C GLY A 115 -14.21 -6.20 -8.41
N PHE A 116 -13.99 -4.89 -8.22
CA PHE A 116 -12.66 -4.28 -8.15
C PHE A 116 -12.37 -3.80 -6.74
N ILE A 117 -11.15 -4.08 -6.26
CA ILE A 117 -10.63 -3.54 -5.01
C ILE A 117 -9.50 -2.57 -5.33
N GLU A 118 -9.63 -1.33 -4.87
CA GLU A 118 -8.56 -0.33 -4.92
C GLU A 118 -7.95 -0.18 -3.51
N VAL A 119 -6.63 -0.24 -3.41
CA VAL A 119 -5.91 0.08 -2.16
C VAL A 119 -4.87 1.17 -2.41
N LEU A 120 -5.08 2.32 -1.78
CA LEU A 120 -4.15 3.45 -1.81
C LEU A 120 -3.07 3.29 -0.74
N LEU A 121 -1.80 3.27 -1.15
CA LEU A 121 -0.64 3.11 -0.27
C LEU A 121 0.01 4.47 0.03
N ALA A 122 0.11 5.32 -0.98
CA ALA A 122 0.58 6.70 -0.91
C ALA A 122 -0.05 7.55 -2.02
N LYS A 123 0.07 8.88 -1.90
CA LYS A 123 -0.22 9.81 -3.00
C LYS A 123 1.03 10.02 -3.85
N GLY A 124 0.83 10.25 -5.14
CA GLY A 124 1.91 10.57 -6.08
C GLY A 124 1.46 10.33 -7.52
N ASP A 125 2.33 10.72 -8.45
CA ASP A 125 2.12 10.50 -9.88
C ASP A 125 2.60 9.10 -10.28
N VAL A 126 1.77 8.41 -11.05
CA VAL A 126 2.06 7.07 -11.56
C VAL A 126 2.94 7.17 -12.79
N GLU A 127 4.08 6.50 -12.74
CA GLU A 127 5.09 6.51 -13.80
C GLU A 127 5.40 5.09 -14.30
N HIS A 128 5.28 4.10 -13.41
CA HIS A 128 5.47 2.69 -13.75
C HIS A 128 4.31 1.84 -13.23
N TRP A 129 4.15 0.66 -13.82
CA TRP A 129 3.13 -0.29 -13.40
C TRP A 129 3.61 -1.72 -13.60
N ALA A 130 3.03 -2.66 -12.86
CA ALA A 130 3.24 -4.09 -13.03
C ALA A 130 1.91 -4.83 -12.95
N HIS A 131 1.72 -5.84 -13.80
CA HIS A 131 0.50 -6.61 -13.86
C HIS A 131 0.80 -8.09 -13.64
N ILE A 132 0.11 -8.68 -12.67
CA ILE A 132 0.28 -10.08 -12.28
C ILE A 132 -1.07 -10.75 -12.07
N GLU A 133 -1.12 -12.06 -12.25
CA GLU A 133 -2.20 -12.89 -11.76
C GLU A 133 -1.76 -13.54 -10.45
N GLY A 134 -2.63 -13.54 -9.44
CA GLY A 134 -2.24 -14.05 -8.13
C GLY A 134 -3.40 -14.47 -7.24
N GLU A 135 -3.06 -15.33 -6.28
CA GLU A 135 -3.95 -15.63 -5.17
C GLU A 135 -3.78 -14.52 -4.11
N VAL A 136 -4.89 -13.84 -3.80
CA VAL A 136 -4.92 -12.72 -2.86
C VAL A 136 -5.61 -13.15 -1.57
N VAL A 137 -4.96 -12.89 -0.44
CA VAL A 137 -5.50 -13.13 0.90
C VAL A 137 -5.54 -11.82 1.67
N PHE A 138 -6.75 -11.39 2.05
CA PHE A 138 -6.96 -10.30 2.99
C PHE A 138 -7.14 -10.83 4.40
N SER A 139 -6.50 -10.18 5.36
CA SER A 139 -6.68 -10.43 6.80
C SER A 139 -7.33 -9.23 7.47
N PHE A 140 -8.34 -9.48 8.30
CA PHE A 140 -9.08 -8.46 9.04
C PHE A 140 -9.13 -8.79 10.54
N ASP A 141 -9.26 -7.75 11.36
CA ASP A 141 -9.52 -7.93 12.79
C ASP A 141 -11.01 -8.19 13.11
N LYS A 142 -11.36 -8.34 14.40
CA LYS A 142 -12.75 -8.54 14.85
C LYS A 142 -13.73 -7.42 14.47
N LEU A 143 -13.23 -6.25 14.08
CA LEU A 143 -14.03 -5.09 13.68
C LEU A 143 -14.02 -4.89 12.15
N TYR A 144 -13.58 -5.91 11.40
CA TYR A 144 -13.44 -5.89 9.94
C TYR A 144 -12.47 -4.82 9.44
N ARG A 145 -11.53 -4.37 10.27
CA ARG A 145 -10.46 -3.46 9.84
C ARG A 145 -9.40 -4.27 9.08
N PRO A 146 -8.99 -3.82 7.88
CA PRO A 146 -8.02 -4.53 7.08
C PRO A 146 -6.64 -4.41 7.74
N LEU A 147 -5.98 -5.54 7.95
CA LEU A 147 -4.67 -5.61 8.59
C LEU A 147 -3.57 -5.86 7.56
N LYS A 148 -3.78 -6.84 6.68
CA LYS A 148 -2.73 -7.36 5.78
C LYS A 148 -3.34 -7.86 4.48
N ILE A 149 -2.59 -7.70 3.39
CA ILE A 149 -2.84 -8.32 2.10
C ILE A 149 -1.62 -9.17 1.75
N GLU A 150 -1.84 -10.41 1.34
CA GLU A 150 -0.80 -11.30 0.83
C GLU A 150 -1.15 -11.71 -0.59
N ILE A 151 -0.20 -11.58 -1.50
CA ILE A 151 -0.39 -11.89 -2.92
C ILE A 151 0.66 -12.92 -3.31
N GLU A 152 0.20 -14.13 -3.58
CA GLU A 152 1.03 -15.20 -4.14
C GLU A 152 0.95 -15.13 -5.67
N ILE A 153 2.07 -14.82 -6.31
CA ILE A 153 2.14 -14.65 -7.77
C ILE A 153 1.96 -16.02 -8.41
N LYS A 154 0.91 -16.16 -9.23
CA LYS A 154 0.68 -17.35 -10.05
C LYS A 154 1.27 -17.18 -11.44
N ASP A 155 1.10 -16.01 -12.03
CA ASP A 155 1.70 -15.65 -13.31
C ASP A 155 2.11 -14.18 -13.37
N LEU A 156 3.17 -13.90 -14.14
CA LEU A 156 3.64 -12.55 -14.43
C LEU A 156 3.12 -12.14 -15.81
N MET A 157 2.09 -11.30 -15.83
CA MET A 157 1.48 -10.89 -17.10
C MET A 157 2.32 -9.81 -17.80
N ASP A 158 2.76 -8.78 -17.06
CA ASP A 158 3.66 -7.75 -17.60
C ASP A 158 4.54 -7.07 -16.53
N ASN A 159 5.70 -6.56 -16.97
CA ASN A 159 6.61 -5.68 -16.25
C ASN A 159 7.30 -6.28 -15.00
N GLU A 160 7.86 -7.50 -15.14
CA GLU A 160 8.75 -8.11 -14.13
C GLU A 160 9.90 -7.18 -13.68
N LYS A 161 10.43 -6.38 -14.60
CA LYS A 161 11.49 -5.40 -14.30
C LYS A 161 11.05 -4.35 -13.27
N VAL A 162 9.79 -3.93 -13.31
CA VAL A 162 9.22 -2.96 -12.37
C VAL A 162 9.16 -3.59 -10.98
N LEU A 163 8.66 -4.83 -10.87
CA LEU A 163 8.62 -5.56 -9.61
C LEU A 163 10.02 -5.79 -9.02
N LYS A 164 11.00 -6.18 -9.85
CA LYS A 164 12.40 -6.32 -9.43
C LYS A 164 13.01 -4.99 -8.96
N SER A 165 12.75 -3.90 -9.70
CA SER A 165 13.27 -2.57 -9.34
C SER A 165 12.63 -2.02 -8.05
N ALA A 166 11.42 -2.48 -7.74
CA ALA A 166 10.71 -2.20 -6.50
C ALA A 166 11.05 -3.18 -5.35
N ASP A 167 11.98 -4.11 -5.55
CA ASP A 167 12.35 -5.17 -4.60
C ASP A 167 11.16 -6.06 -4.17
N LEU A 168 10.21 -6.32 -5.08
CA LEU A 168 9.00 -7.09 -4.80
C LEU A 168 9.07 -8.57 -5.18
N ILE A 169 10.02 -8.97 -6.02
CA ILE A 169 10.26 -10.36 -6.45
C ILE A 169 11.75 -10.66 -6.63
#